data_AF-A0A7W5HER2-F1
#
_entry.id   AF-A0A7W5HER2-F1
#
_cell.length_a   1.000
_cell.length_b   1.000
_cell.length_c   1.000
_cell.angle_alpha   90.00
_cell.angle_beta   90.00
_cell.angle_gamma   90.00
#
_symmetry.space_group_name_H-M   'P 1'
#
loop_
_entity.id
_entity.type
_entity.pdbx_description
1 polymer ?
#
loop_
_entity_poly.entity_id
_entity_poly.type
_entity_poly.pdbx_seq_one_letter_code
_entity_poly.pdbx_strand_id
1 'polypeptide(L)'
;MIVLTALVMLVVSFWVVFALIGAVLKLVFGIIGGVFSIVGSILGVAFGGLALLIAGPIVAVAMLPLLVPVLLVALVVWLIARSARRPQVVVMQPNNVAH
;
A
#
# COMPACT_ATOMS: atom_id res chain seq x y z
N MET A 1 -23.63 -32.12 45.02
CA MET A 1 -23.56 -30.87 44.24
C MET A 1 -22.29 -30.07 44.53
N ILE A 2 -21.93 -29.84 45.80
CA ILE A 2 -20.70 -29.13 46.20
C ILE A 2 -19.40 -29.64 45.56
N VAL A 3 -19.19 -30.96 45.47
CA VAL A 3 -17.97 -31.53 44.86
C VAL A 3 -17.85 -31.14 43.38
N LEU A 4 -18.96 -31.15 42.65
CA LEU A 4 -19.01 -30.73 41.25
C LEU A 4 -18.71 -29.22 41.13
N THR A 5 -19.31 -28.40 41.99
CA THR A 5 -19.05 -26.95 42.02
C THR A 5 -17.60 -26.63 42.34
N ALA A 6 -16.98 -27.36 43.28
CA ALA A 6 -15.57 -27.20 43.64
C ALA A 6 -14.63 -27.61 42.49
N LEU A 7 -14.94 -28.72 41.79
CA LEU A 7 -14.18 -29.14 40.61
C LEU A 7 -14.27 -28.11 39.48
N VAL A 8 -15.47 -27.58 39.21
CA VAL A 8 -15.68 -26.53 38.20
C VAL A 8 -14.90 -25.26 38.57
N MET A 9 -14.97 -24.82 39.82
CA MET A 9 -14.18 -23.68 40.32
C MET A 9 -12.68 -23.89 40.10
N LEU A 10 -12.15 -25.08 40.44
CA LEU A 10 -10.73 -25.39 40.25
C LEU A 10 -10.34 -25.34 38.77
N VAL A 11 -11.14 -25.94 37.89
CA VAL A 11 -10.90 -25.94 36.44
C VAL A 11 -10.92 -24.52 35.87
N VAL A 12 -11.90 -23.70 36.26
CA VAL A 12 -12.00 -22.31 35.82
C VAL A 12 -10.82 -21.49 36.34
N SER A 13 -10.43 -21.64 37.61
CA SER A 13 -9.26 -20.94 38.16
C SER A 13 -7.98 -21.33 37.43
N PHE A 14 -7.76 -22.61 37.15
CA PHE A 14 -6.61 -23.08 36.38
C PHE A 14 -6.63 -22.49 34.97
N TRP A 15 -7.78 -22.57 34.29
CA TRP A 15 -7.95 -22.02 32.95
C TRP A 15 -7.63 -20.51 32.89
N VAL A 16 -8.10 -19.72 33.86
CA VAL A 16 -7.81 -18.28 33.93
C VAL A 16 -6.30 -18.02 34.10
N VAL A 17 -5.61 -18.80 34.92
CA VAL A 17 -4.15 -18.67 35.09
C VAL A 17 -3.41 -18.93 33.79
N PHE A 18 -3.75 -20.01 33.08
CA PHE A 18 -3.13 -20.31 31.77
C PHE A 18 -3.49 -19.27 30.70
N ALA A 19 -4.72 -18.77 30.70
CA ALA A 19 -5.13 -17.70 29.80
C ALA A 19 -4.35 -16.41 30.07
N LEU A 20 -4.12 -16.06 31.34
CA LEU A 20 -3.33 -14.89 31.73
C LEU A 20 -1.87 -15.05 31.28
N ILE A 21 -1.25 -16.21 31.52
CA ILE A 21 0.12 -16.50 31.05
C ILE A 21 0.19 -16.37 29.53
N GLY A 22 -0.76 -16.96 28.80
CA GLY A 22 -0.83 -16.87 27.35
C GLY A 22 -0.99 -15.43 26.86
N ALA A 23 -1.79 -14.62 27.54
CA ALA A 23 -1.97 -13.21 27.23
C ALA A 23 -0.69 -12.39 27.45
N VAL A 24 0.01 -12.61 28.57
CA VAL A 24 1.29 -11.95 28.87
C VAL A 24 2.36 -12.33 27.86
N LEU A 25 2.50 -13.62 27.56
CA LEU A 25 3.44 -14.08 26.54
C LEU A 25 3.13 -13.46 25.17
N LYS A 26 1.86 -13.45 24.77
CA LYS A 26 1.42 -12.82 23.52
C LYS A 26 1.72 -11.33 23.48
N LEU A 27 1.55 -10.63 24.60
CA LEU A 27 1.89 -9.21 24.70
C LEU A 27 3.39 -8.99 24.54
N VAL A 28 4.22 -9.78 25.24
CA VAL A 28 5.68 -9.67 25.16
C VAL A 28 6.19 -9.99 23.75
N PHE A 29 5.78 -11.11 23.16
CA PHE A 29 6.16 -11.47 21.80
C PHE A 29 5.60 -10.50 20.76
N GLY A 30 4.39 -9.96 20.98
CA GLY A 30 3.80 -8.93 20.13
C GLY A 30 4.62 -7.64 20.15
N ILE A 31 5.08 -7.20 21.32
CA ILE A 31 5.96 -6.02 21.45
C ILE A 31 7.30 -6.29 20.78
N ILE A 32 7.96 -7.41 21.07
CA ILE A 32 9.25 -7.76 20.48
C ILE A 32 9.12 -7.85 18.95
N GLY A 33 8.15 -8.62 18.45
CA GLY A 33 7.88 -8.74 17.02
C GLY A 33 7.55 -7.41 16.36
N GLY A 34 6.79 -6.55 17.03
CA GLY A 34 6.50 -5.19 16.59
C GLY A 34 7.76 -4.33 16.44
N VAL A 35 8.65 -4.34 17.44
CA VAL A 35 9.93 -3.62 17.38
C VAL A 35 10.81 -4.14 16.24
N PHE A 36 10.96 -5.46 16.11
CA PHE A 36 11.70 -6.05 15.00
C PHE A 36 11.07 -5.74 13.65
N SER A 37 9.75 -5.66 13.56
CA SER A 37 9.06 -5.25 12.32
C SER A 37 9.34 -3.79 11.99
N ILE A 38 9.37 -2.89 12.97
CA ILE A 38 9.72 -1.48 12.74
C ILE A 38 11.16 -1.37 12.26
N VAL A 39 12.10 -1.98 12.98
CA VAL A 39 13.52 -1.97 12.61
C VAL A 39 13.73 -2.60 11.24
N GLY A 40 13.12 -3.76 10.99
CA GLY A 40 13.16 -4.45 9.71
C GLY A 40 12.55 -3.63 8.58
N SER A 41 11.47 -2.87 8.84
CA SER A 41 10.86 -1.98 7.84
C SER A 41 11.76 -0.80 7.50
N ILE A 42 12.41 -0.17 8.49
CA ILE A 42 13.33 0.94 8.28
C ILE A 42 14.56 0.47 7.49
N LEU A 43 15.18 -0.63 7.92
CA LEU A 43 16.33 -1.21 7.22
C LEU A 43 15.92 -1.70 5.83
N GLY A 44 14.75 -2.33 5.70
CA GLY A 44 14.20 -2.80 4.43
C GLY A 44 13.94 -1.66 3.45
N VAL A 45 13.43 -0.51 3.90
CA VAL A 45 13.27 0.68 3.06
C VAL A 45 14.62 1.30 2.72
N ALA A 46 15.55 1.38 3.68
CA ALA A 46 16.88 1.95 3.44
C ALA A 46 17.66 1.13 2.40
N PHE A 47 17.79 -0.18 2.62
CA PHE A 47 18.55 -1.06 1.75
C PHE A 47 17.77 -1.49 0.49
N GLY A 48 16.49 -1.82 0.62
CA GLY A 48 15.63 -2.16 -0.51
C GLY A 48 15.36 -0.96 -1.41
N GLY A 49 15.19 0.24 -0.84
CA GLY A 49 15.10 1.49 -1.59
C GLY A 49 16.41 1.81 -2.32
N LEU A 50 17.56 1.65 -1.67
CA LEU A 50 18.86 1.81 -2.32
C LEU A 50 19.07 0.77 -3.43
N ALA A 51 18.70 -0.49 -3.19
CA ALA A 51 18.75 -1.54 -4.19
C ALA A 51 17.84 -1.23 -5.38
N LEU A 52 16.62 -0.74 -5.14
CA LEU A 52 15.72 -0.28 -6.20
C LEU A 52 16.23 0.96 -6.93
N LEU A 53 16.92 1.87 -6.26
CA LEU A 53 17.50 3.04 -6.92
C LEU A 53 18.61 2.64 -7.89
N ILE A 54 19.42 1.64 -7.53
CA ILE A 54 20.54 1.14 -8.34
C ILE A 54 20.05 0.18 -9.42
N ALA A 55 19.27 -0.82 -9.04
CA ALA A 55 18.80 -1.88 -9.93
C ALA A 55 17.57 -1.47 -10.73
N GLY A 56 16.75 -0.55 -10.24
CA GLY A 56 15.51 -0.10 -10.88
C GLY A 56 15.72 0.42 -12.30
N PRO A 57 16.70 1.31 -12.57
CA PRO A 57 17.03 1.75 -13.93
C PRO A 57 17.43 0.59 -14.84
N ILE A 58 18.23 -0.35 -14.31
CA ILE A 58 18.69 -1.54 -15.07
C ILE A 58 17.51 -2.43 -15.43
N VAL A 59 16.62 -2.69 -14.47
CA VAL A 59 15.41 -3.50 -14.66
C VAL A 59 14.44 -2.80 -15.61
N ALA A 60 14.27 -1.48 -15.51
CA ALA A 60 13.42 -0.70 -16.40
C ALA A 60 13.90 -0.75 -17.85
N VAL A 61 15.23 -0.66 -18.07
CA VAL A 61 15.84 -0.83 -19.40
C VAL A 61 15.73 -2.28 -19.87
N ALA A 62 15.84 -3.28 -18.99
CA ALA A 62 15.63 -4.68 -19.36
C ALA A 62 14.16 -4.98 -19.73
N MET A 63 13.22 -4.26 -19.13
CA MET A 63 11.77 -4.36 -19.40
C MET A 63 11.31 -3.51 -20.58
N LEU A 64 12.19 -2.73 -21.22
CA LEU A 64 11.85 -1.92 -22.40
C LEU A 64 11.07 -2.70 -23.48
N PRO A 65 11.46 -3.91 -23.91
CA PRO A 65 10.70 -4.63 -24.95
C PRO A 65 9.23 -4.88 -24.57
N LEU A 66 8.93 -5.02 -23.28
CA LEU A 66 7.57 -5.18 -22.78
C LEU A 66 6.85 -3.83 -22.57
N LEU A 67 7.60 -2.78 -22.20
CA LEU A 67 7.06 -1.44 -21.93
C LEU A 67 6.85 -0.60 -23.19
N VAL A 68 7.63 -0.84 -24.26
CA VAL A 68 7.56 -0.12 -25.54
C VAL A 68 6.15 -0.13 -26.16
N PRO A 69 5.43 -1.27 -26.24
CA PRO A 69 4.07 -1.31 -26.75
C PRO A 69 3.11 -0.40 -25.95
N VAL A 70 3.22 -0.42 -24.63
CA VAL A 70 2.35 0.37 -23.73
C VAL A 70 2.67 1.87 -23.85
N LEU A 71 3.96 2.22 -23.92
CA LEU A 71 4.44 3.59 -24.12
C LEU A 71 3.95 4.18 -25.45
N LEU A 72 3.94 3.38 -26.53
CA LEU A 72 3.40 3.80 -27.82
C LEU A 72 1.91 4.13 -27.73
N VAL A 73 1.11 3.26 -27.11
CA VAL A 73 -0.33 3.51 -26.92
C VAL A 73 -0.55 4.78 -26.08
N ALA A 74 0.17 4.93 -24.97
CA ALA A 74 0.07 6.12 -24.12
C ALA A 74 0.44 7.41 -24.88
N LEU A 75 1.48 7.36 -25.71
CA LEU A 75 1.93 8.50 -26.52
C LEU A 75 0.90 8.89 -27.58
N VAL A 76 0.28 7.91 -28.26
CA VAL A 76 -0.79 8.15 -29.23
C VAL A 76 -2.00 8.82 -28.56
N VAL A 77 -2.46 8.27 -27.44
CA VAL A 77 -3.59 8.83 -26.67
C VAL A 77 -3.28 10.25 -26.22
N TRP A 78 -2.06 10.49 -25.73
CA TRP A 78 -1.61 11.82 -25.32
C TRP A 78 -1.61 12.81 -26.48
N LEU A 79 -1.12 12.41 -27.67
CA LEU A 79 -1.10 13.25 -28.86
C LEU A 79 -2.51 13.67 -29.29
N ILE A 80 -3.46 12.73 -29.27
CA ILE A 80 -4.88 12.99 -29.58
C ILE A 80 -5.48 13.95 -28.55
N ALA A 81 -5.29 13.67 -27.26
CA ALA A 81 -5.81 14.53 -26.20
C ALA A 81 -5.18 15.93 -26.25
N ARG A 82 -3.91 16.05 -26.66
CA ARG A 82 -3.23 17.34 -26.83
C ARG A 82 -3.73 18.09 -28.06
N SER A 83 -3.95 17.41 -29.18
CA SER A 83 -4.44 18.03 -30.42
C SER A 83 -5.90 18.48 -30.30
N ALA A 84 -6.72 17.78 -29.52
CA ALA A 84 -8.10 18.16 -29.23
C ALA A 84 -8.21 19.45 -28.38
N ARG A 85 -7.17 19.84 -27.65
CA ARG A 85 -7.13 21.07 -26.82
C ARG A 85 -6.71 22.31 -27.62
N ARG A 86 -7.00 22.39 -28.92
CA ARG A 86 -6.83 23.67 -29.64
C ARG A 86 -7.85 24.68 -29.11
N PRO A 87 -7.48 25.97 -28.93
CA PRO A 87 -8.43 26.98 -28.49
C PRO A 87 -9.51 27.12 -29.57
N GLN A 88 -10.78 26.89 -29.21
CA GLN A 88 -11.87 27.28 -30.07
C GLN A 88 -11.83 28.79 -30.20
N VAL A 89 -11.43 29.29 -31.37
CA VAL A 89 -11.59 30.71 -31.71
C VAL A 89 -13.09 30.92 -31.83
N VAL A 90 -13.73 31.35 -30.75
CA VAL A 90 -15.09 31.86 -30.78
C VAL A 90 -15.02 33.15 -31.59
N VAL A 91 -15.32 33.03 -32.89
CA VAL A 91 -15.56 34.21 -33.72
C VAL A 91 -16.82 34.84 -33.16
N MET A 92 -16.67 35.87 -32.32
CA MET A 92 -17.77 36.75 -31.97
C MET A 92 -18.27 37.36 -33.27
N GLN A 93 -19.36 36.81 -33.78
CA GLN A 93 -20.07 37.37 -34.91
C GLN A 93 -20.52 38.77 -34.50
N PRO A 94 -20.12 39.84 -35.22
CA PRO A 94 -20.56 41.18 -34.90
C PRO A 94 -22.09 41.19 -35.01
N ASN A 95 -22.72 41.33 -33.85
CA ASN A 95 -24.12 41.68 -33.71
C ASN A 95 -24.36 42.94 -34.52
N ASN A 96 -25.00 42.75 -35.67
CA ASN A 96 -25.40 43.78 -36.60
C ASN A 96 -26.54 44.59 -35.96
N VAL A 97 -26.21 45.52 -35.07
CA VAL A 97 -27.12 46.59 -34.61
C VAL A 97 -27.11 47.69 -35.66
N ALA A 98 -27.84 47.45 -36.73
CA ALA A 98 -28.39 48.50 -37.57
C ALA A 98 -29.90 48.53 -37.28
N HIS A 99 -30.36 49.59 -36.63
CA HIS A 99 -31.59 50.36 -36.86
C HIS A 99 -31.81 51.33 -35.71
#